data_AF-A0A6G1YUH5-F1
#
_entry.id   AF-A0A6G1YUH5-F1
#
_cell.length_a   1.000
_cell.length_b   1.000
_cell.length_c   1.000
_cell.angle_alpha   90.00
_cell.angle_beta   90.00
_cell.angle_gamma   90.00
#
_symmetry.space_group_name_H-M   'P 1'
#
loop_
_entity.id
_entity.type
_entity.pdbx_description
1 polymer ?
#
loop_
_entity_poly.entity_id
_entity_poly.type
_entity_poly.pdbx_seq_one_letter_code
_entity_poly.pdbx_strand_id
1 'polypeptide(L)' 'MPVSFPLTIGQDFSAGDQVFGFAPTVAHAEYADVSVKELARKPESIDFVTAATVPTAGRTAWQMMIDEAKVSEGW' A
#
# COMPACT_ATOMS: atom_id res chain seq x y z
N MET A 1 11.97 -17.73 9.42
CA MET A 1 11.86 -16.58 10.33
C MET A 1 10.87 -15.62 9.69
N PRO A 2 9.73 -15.27 10.31
CA PRO A 2 8.76 -14.40 9.64
C PRO A 2 9.37 -12.99 9.53
N VAL A 3 9.43 -12.49 8.31
CA VAL A 3 9.87 -11.12 8.03
C VAL A 3 8.78 -10.19 8.58
N SER A 4 9.02 -9.64 9.76
CA SER A 4 8.12 -8.68 10.40
C SER A 4 8.18 -7.36 9.63
N PHE A 5 7.27 -7.17 8.68
CA PHE A 5 7.02 -5.84 8.11
C PHE A 5 6.45 -4.96 9.23
N PRO A 6 7.04 -3.80 9.56
CA PRO A 6 6.44 -2.88 10.49
C PRO A 6 5.27 -2.20 9.78
N LEU A 7 4.13 -2.88 9.70
CA LEU A 7 2.85 -2.21 9.51
C LEU A 7 2.54 -1.53 10.84
N THR A 8 3.19 -0.39 11.09
CA THR A 8 2.71 0.57 12.10
C THR A 8 1.36 1.04 11.60
N ILE A 9 0.30 0.36 12.04
CA ILE A 9 -1.08 0.76 11.87
C ILE A 9 -1.18 2.21 12.38
N GLY A 10 -1.49 3.13 11.47
CA GLY A 10 -1.37 4.57 11.65
C GLY A 10 -2.02 5.11 12.93
N GLN A 11 -1.15 5.57 13.82
CA GLN A 11 -1.32 6.67 14.76
C GLN A 11 0.02 7.41 14.58
N ASP A 12 0.25 8.20 13.54
CA ASP A 12 -0.17 9.58 13.39
C ASP A 12 0.10 10.03 11.94
N PHE A 13 -0.93 10.11 11.10
CA PHE A 13 -0.81 10.89 9.86
C PHE A 13 -1.08 12.36 10.19
N SER A 14 -0.29 13.24 9.60
CA SER A 14 -0.49 14.69 9.70
C SER A 14 -0.87 15.27 8.34
N ALA A 15 -1.59 16.39 8.36
CA ALA A 15 -1.87 17.13 7.14
C ALA A 15 -0.55 17.50 6.44
N GLY A 16 -0.45 17.19 5.14
CA GLY A 16 0.77 17.35 4.36
C GLY A 16 1.60 16.07 4.16
N ASP A 17 1.29 14.99 4.89
CA ASP A 17 1.94 13.70 4.64
C ASP A 17 1.61 13.18 3.24
N GLN A 18 2.66 12.82 2.50
CA GLN A 18 2.53 12.17 1.21
C GLN A 18 2.15 10.71 1.44
N VAL A 19 0.94 10.33 1.02
CA VAL A 19 0.40 8.98 1.23
C VAL A 19 -0.06 8.36 -0.08
N PHE A 20 -0.14 7.03 -0.10
CA PHE A 20 -0.72 6.24 -1.18
C PHE A 20 -1.45 5.03 -0.57
N GLY A 21 -2.40 4.45 -1.29
CA GLY A 21 -3.20 3.37 -0.74
C GLY A 21 -4.33 2.91 -1.63
N PHE A 22 -5.25 2.14 -1.06
CA PHE A 22 -6.38 1.56 -1.78
C PHE A 22 -7.69 2.32 -1.48
N ALA A 23 -8.46 2.65 -2.52
CA ALA A 23 -9.77 3.27 -2.39
C ALA A 23 -10.82 2.39 -3.09
N PRO A 24 -11.81 1.84 -2.36
CA PRO A 24 -12.67 0.75 -2.86
C PRO A 24 -13.73 1.17 -3.89
N THR A 25 -14.09 2.46 -4.00
CA THR A 25 -15.22 2.89 -4.84
C THR A 25 -14.87 4.01 -5.81
N VAL A 26 -14.23 5.09 -5.36
CA VAL A 26 -13.94 6.25 -6.22
C VAL A 26 -12.56 6.81 -5.89
N ALA A 27 -11.62 6.71 -6.83
CA ALA A 27 -10.26 7.25 -6.72
C ALA A 27 -9.90 8.22 -7.86
N HIS A 28 -10.68 8.24 -8.94
CA HIS A 28 -10.51 9.18 -10.04
C HIS A 28 -11.21 10.51 -9.73
N ALA A 29 -10.71 11.19 -8.70
CA ALA A 29 -11.24 12.47 -8.22
C ALA A 29 -10.09 13.30 -7.63
N GLU A 30 -10.31 14.61 -7.50
CA GLU A 30 -9.36 15.50 -6.84
C GLU A 30 -9.28 15.24 -5.33
N TYR A 31 -10.36 14.71 -4.74
CA TYR A 31 -10.48 14.37 -3.33
C TYR A 31 -11.23 13.04 -3.17
N ALA A 32 -10.81 12.23 -2.20
CA ALA A 32 -11.47 10.99 -1.82
C ALA A 32 -11.47 10.84 -0.29
N ASP A 33 -12.58 10.36 0.26
CA ASP A 33 -12.65 9.94 1.65
C ASP A 33 -12.25 8.46 1.75
N VAL A 34 -11.20 8.18 2.52
CA VAL A 34 -10.59 6.85 2.59
C VAL A 34 -10.22 6.53 4.03
N SER A 35 -10.44 5.27 4.43
CA SER A 35 -10.01 4.78 5.74
C SER A 35 -8.50 4.88 5.87
N VAL A 36 -8.03 5.46 6.98
CA VAL A 36 -6.60 5.52 7.35
C VAL A 36 -5.92 4.16 7.30
N LYS A 37 -6.66 3.08 7.55
CA LYS A 37 -6.14 1.70 7.51
C LYS A 37 -5.75 1.22 6.11
N GLU A 38 -6.28 1.86 5.06
CA GLU A 38 -5.95 1.54 3.67
C GLU A 38 -4.82 2.41 3.11
N LEU A 39 -4.24 3.31 3.93
CA LEU A 39 -3.20 4.25 3.54
C LEU A 39 -1.84 3.89 4.16
N ALA A 40 -0.79 4.16 3.39
CA ALA A 40 0.60 4.10 3.84
C ALA A 40 1.34 5.38 3.38
N ARG A 41 2.44 5.72 4.05
CA ARG A 41 3.31 6.80 3.59
C ARG A 41 3.93 6.43 2.25
N LYS A 42 3.89 7.35 1.29
CA LYS A 42 4.59 7.18 0.02
C LYS A 42 6.11 7.15 0.31
N PRO A 43 6.86 6.17 -0.19
CA PRO A 43 8.32 6.20 -0.11
C PRO A 43 8.86 7.48 -0.75
N GLU A 44 9.91 8.06 -0.17
CA GLU A 44 10.53 9.29 -0.69
C GLU A 44 11.19 9.07 -2.06
N SER A 45 11.58 7.83 -2.37
CA SER A 45 12.31 7.46 -3.58
C SER A 45 11.46 7.42 -4.85
N ILE A 46 10.12 7.45 -4.75
CA ILE A 46 9.21 7.35 -5.91
C ILE A 46 8.25 8.53 -5.96
N ASP A 47 7.84 8.92 -7.15
CA ASP A 47 6.84 9.96 -7.35
C ASP A 47 5.41 9.42 -7.16
N PHE A 48 4.43 10.33 -7.13
CA PHE A 48 3.02 9.97 -6.97
C PHE A 48 2.48 9.14 -8.14
N VAL A 49 2.94 9.41 -9.36
CA VAL A 49 2.51 8.66 -10.56
C VAL A 49 2.92 7.20 -10.41
N THR A 50 4.16 6.93 -10.03
CA THR A 50 4.64 5.57 -9.79
C THR A 50 3.93 4.96 -8.60
N ALA A 51 3.84 5.67 -7.47
CA ALA A 51 3.20 5.18 -6.26
C ALA A 51 1.73 4.78 -6.46
N ALA A 52 0.98 5.49 -7.31
CA ALA A 52 -0.43 5.19 -7.58
C ALA A 52 -0.65 3.81 -8.23
N THR A 53 0.36 3.25 -8.90
CA THR A 53 0.26 1.93 -9.55
C THR A 53 0.46 0.77 -8.58
N VAL A 54 1.14 1.01 -7.46
CA VAL A 54 1.61 -0.01 -6.53
C VAL A 54 0.47 -0.71 -5.77
N PRO A 55 -0.54 -0.02 -5.21
CA PRO A 55 -1.54 -0.66 -4.34
C PRO A 55 -2.26 -1.82 -5.02
N THR A 56 -2.74 -1.63 -6.25
CA THR A 56 -3.50 -2.67 -6.96
C THR A 56 -2.59 -3.81 -7.42
N ALA A 57 -1.53 -3.49 -8.18
CA ALA A 57 -0.64 -4.52 -8.73
C ALA A 57 0.13 -5.27 -7.63
N GLY A 58 0.65 -4.54 -6.65
CA GLY A 58 1.39 -5.10 -5.51
C GLY A 58 0.50 -5.97 -4.62
N ARG A 59 -0.74 -5.57 -4.34
CA ARG A 59 -1.67 -6.39 -3.55
C ARG A 59 -2.02 -7.70 -4.25
N THR A 60 -2.27 -7.67 -5.56
CA THR A 60 -2.53 -8.90 -6.33
C THR A 60 -1.31 -9.82 -6.36
N ALA A 61 -0.12 -9.26 -6.61
CA ALA A 61 1.12 -10.04 -6.60
C ALA A 61 1.38 -10.67 -5.23
N TRP A 62 1.24 -9.89 -4.16
CA TRP A 62 1.41 -10.37 -2.79
C TRP A 62 0.41 -11.47 -2.43
N GLN A 63 -0.87 -11.25 -2.72
CA GLN A 63 -1.93 -12.21 -2.44
C GLN A 63 -1.65 -13.55 -3.12
N MET A 64 -1.20 -13.54 -4.37
CA MET A 64 -0.88 -14.77 -5.09
C MET A 64 0.41 -15.42 -4.60
N MET A 65 1.50 -14.67 -4.48
CA MET A 65 2.81 -15.24 -4.16
C MET A 65 2.95 -15.65 -2.70
N ILE A 66 2.45 -14.82 -1.77
CA ILE A 66 2.69 -14.99 -0.33
C ILE A 66 1.50 -15.69 0.33
N ASP A 67 0.28 -15.20 0.10
CA ASP A 67 -0.89 -15.71 0.83
C ASP A 67 -1.38 -17.06 0.25
N GLU A 68 -1.46 -17.17 -1.08
CA GLU A 68 -1.96 -18.37 -1.77
C GLU A 68 -0.83 -19.39 -2.05
N ALA A 69 0.15 -19.02 -2.88
CA ALA A 69 1.19 -19.93 -3.35
C ALA A 69 2.29 -20.20 -2.30
N LYS A 70 2.37 -19.39 -1.24
CA LYS A 70 3.34 -19.52 -0.13
C LYS A 70 4.78 -19.73 -0.63
N VAL A 71 5.15 -18.96 -1.65
CA VAL A 71 6.45 -19.03 -2.31
C VAL A 71 7.56 -18.78 -1.28
N SER A 72 8.64 -19.55 -1.39
CA SER A 72 9.83 -19.44 -0.55
C SER A 72 11.08 -19.32 -1.42
N GLU A 73 12.19 -18.89 -0.84
CA GLU A 73 13.44 -18.67 -1.57
C GLU A 73 13.84 -19.90 -2.40
N GLY A 74 14.16 -19.68 -3.68
CA GLY A 74 14.57 -20.72 -4.61
C GLY A 74 13.43 -21.48 -5.32
N TRP A 75 12.18 -21.03 -5.16
CA TRP A 75 10.99 -21.60 -5.79
C TRP A 75 10.15 -20.53 -6.48
#